data_AF-A0A9N9V183-F1
#
_entry.id   AF-A0A9N9V183-F1
#
_cell.length_a   1.000
_cell.length_b   1.000
_cell.length_c   1.000
_cell.angle_alpha   90.00
_cell.angle_beta   90.00
_cell.angle_gamma   90.00
#
_symmetry.space_group_name_H-M   'P 1'
#
loop_
_entity.id
_entity.type
_entity.pdbx_description
1 polymer ?
#
loop_
_entity_poly.entity_id
_entity_poly.type
_entity_poly.pdbx_seq_one_letter_code
_entity_poly.pdbx_strand_id
1 'polypeptide(L)'
;MPLIRLGTASPSTQSTTAETLRLLSSIARRASAQSIDILLLPEAFIGGYPHDRVNKTREAFAEYFDQAVDLGDTAGGAGAGDAWAHRELG
;
A
#
# COMPACT_ATOMS: atom_id res chain seq x y z
N MET A 1 -20.10 22.32 3.24
CA MET A 1 -19.01 21.32 3.28
C MET A 1 -19.39 20.20 2.33
N PRO A 2 -18.49 19.75 1.44
CA PRO A 2 -18.79 18.61 0.56
C PRO A 2 -18.94 17.32 1.39
N LEU A 3 -19.84 16.43 0.95
CA LEU A 3 -19.96 15.09 1.50
C LEU A 3 -18.75 14.26 1.04
N ILE A 4 -18.06 13.61 1.97
CA ILE A 4 -16.95 12.69 1.67
C ILE A 4 -17.38 11.28 2.06
N ARG A 5 -17.28 10.34 1.12
CA ARG A 5 -17.70 8.94 1.25
C ARG A 5 -16.47 8.07 1.50
N LEU A 6 -16.39 7.52 2.71
CA LEU A 6 -15.36 6.56 3.10
C LEU A 6 -15.85 5.13 2.80
N GLY A 7 -15.07 4.38 2.05
CA GLY A 7 -15.26 2.95 1.81
C GLY A 7 -14.16 2.14 2.48
N THR A 8 -14.52 0.98 3.00
CA THR A 8 -13.56 0.03 3.60
C THR A 8 -13.57 -1.26 2.81
N ALA A 9 -12.41 -1.90 2.66
CA ALA A 9 -12.31 -3.26 2.15
C ALA A 9 -11.42 -4.09 3.07
N SER A 10 -11.73 -5.38 3.20
CA SER A 10 -10.95 -6.32 4.03
C SER A 10 -10.38 -7.49 3.22
N PRO A 11 -9.60 -7.23 2.14
CA PRO A 11 -8.91 -8.29 1.41
C PRO A 11 -7.74 -8.86 2.21
N SER A 12 -7.34 -10.10 1.90
CA SER A 12 -6.04 -10.64 2.30
C SER A 12 -4.96 -10.30 1.28
N THR A 13 -3.73 -10.10 1.73
CA THR A 13 -2.54 -10.04 0.85
C THR A 13 -2.45 -11.31 0.01
N GLN A 14 -2.02 -11.18 -1.25
CA GLN A 14 -1.91 -12.29 -2.19
C GLN A 14 -0.51 -12.92 -2.16
N SER A 15 -0.31 -14.01 -2.91
CA SER A 15 0.96 -14.77 -2.87
C SER A 15 2.17 -13.99 -3.38
N THR A 16 1.93 -12.97 -4.20
CA THR A 16 2.98 -12.06 -4.69
C THR A 16 2.54 -10.59 -4.57
N THR A 17 3.52 -9.68 -4.52
CA THR A 17 3.28 -8.23 -4.54
C THR A 17 2.51 -7.83 -5.80
N ALA A 18 2.86 -8.39 -6.96
CA ALA A 18 2.18 -8.10 -8.23
C ALA A 18 0.69 -8.49 -8.22
N GLU A 19 0.36 -9.65 -7.66
CA GLU A 19 -1.05 -10.07 -7.50
C GLU A 19 -1.80 -9.19 -6.52
N THR A 20 -1.16 -8.80 -5.42
CA THR A 20 -1.74 -7.87 -4.44
C THR A 20 -2.06 -6.52 -5.09
N LEU A 21 -1.17 -6.00 -5.93
CA LEU A 21 -1.40 -4.75 -6.68
C LEU A 21 -2.52 -4.89 -7.73
N ARG A 22 -2.64 -6.04 -8.39
CA ARG A 22 -3.78 -6.30 -9.31
C ARG A 22 -5.11 -6.31 -8.55
N LEU A 23 -5.14 -6.97 -7.39
CA LEU A 23 -6.31 -7.00 -6.50
C LEU A 23 -6.65 -5.59 -6.01
N LEU A 24 -5.66 -4.83 -5.52
CA LEU A 24 -5.82 -3.43 -5.12
C LEU A 24 -6.44 -2.60 -6.24
N SER A 25 -5.92 -2.72 -7.45
CA SER A 25 -6.44 -2.00 -8.62
C SER A 25 -7.90 -2.35 -8.94
N SER A 26 -8.27 -3.63 -8.77
CA SER A 26 -9.67 -4.07 -8.90
C SER A 26 -10.57 -3.47 -7.81
N ILE A 27 -10.14 -3.48 -6.55
CA ILE A 27 -10.89 -2.90 -5.43
C ILE A 27 -11.07 -1.39 -5.61
N ALA A 28 -10.01 -0.68 -5.98
CA ALA A 28 -10.04 0.76 -6.23
C ALA A 28 -11.02 1.12 -7.36
N ARG A 29 -11.02 0.37 -8.46
CA ARG A 29 -12.00 0.54 -9.56
C ARG A 29 -13.44 0.32 -9.10
N ARG A 30 -13.69 -0.72 -8.29
CA ARG A 30 -15.02 -0.96 -7.72
C ARG A 30 -15.47 0.15 -6.77
N ALA A 31 -14.57 0.63 -5.91
CA ALA A 31 -14.84 1.74 -4.99
C ALA A 31 -15.19 3.03 -5.76
N SER A 32 -14.41 3.35 -6.80
CA SER A 32 -14.68 4.47 -7.70
C SER A 32 -16.06 4.36 -8.37
N ALA A 33 -16.42 3.17 -8.88
CA ALA A 33 -17.75 2.93 -9.46
C ALA A 33 -18.91 3.10 -8.44
N GLN A 34 -18.63 3.01 -7.15
CA GLN A 34 -19.60 3.23 -6.05
C GLN A 34 -19.55 4.67 -5.49
N SER A 35 -18.84 5.58 -6.17
CA SER A 35 -18.65 6.97 -5.72
C SER A 35 -18.04 7.04 -4.31
N ILE A 36 -17.04 6.19 -4.03
CA ILE A 36 -16.24 6.28 -2.80
C ILE A 36 -15.08 7.24 -3.05
N ASP A 37 -14.91 8.22 -2.15
CA ASP A 37 -13.87 9.24 -2.23
C ASP A 37 -12.56 8.79 -1.57
N ILE A 38 -12.66 8.06 -0.46
CA ILE A 38 -11.52 7.54 0.30
C ILE A 38 -11.70 6.03 0.49
N LEU A 39 -10.70 5.24 0.11
CA LEU A 39 -10.67 3.79 0.33
C LEU A 39 -9.68 3.44 1.43
N LEU A 40 -10.17 2.86 2.53
CA LEU A 40 -9.35 2.34 3.62
C LEU A 40 -9.13 0.83 3.45
N LEU A 41 -7.88 0.40 3.63
CA LEU A 41 -7.41 -0.98 3.45
C LEU A 41 -6.77 -1.51 4.75
N PRO A 42 -6.61 -2.84 4.88
CA PRO A 42 -5.96 -3.43 6.04
C PRO A 42 -4.49 -3.01 6.18
N GLU A 43 -3.98 -3.07 7.41
CA GLU A 43 -2.56 -2.87 7.70
C GLU A 43 -1.68 -3.86 6.94
N ALA A 44 -0.50 -3.40 6.50
CA ALA A 44 0.48 -4.20 5.78
C ALA A 44 -0.08 -4.96 4.56
N PHE A 45 -1.16 -4.44 3.95
CA PHE A 45 -1.81 -5.11 2.83
C PHE A 45 -0.84 -5.31 1.65
N ILE A 46 0.03 -4.33 1.40
CA ILE A 46 1.15 -4.44 0.46
C ILE A 46 2.36 -4.96 1.23
N GLY A 47 2.98 -6.05 0.76
CA GLY A 47 4.13 -6.70 1.42
C GLY A 47 3.75 -7.77 2.45
N GLY A 48 2.55 -7.71 3.01
CA GLY A 48 2.03 -8.72 3.93
C GLY A 48 2.57 -8.57 5.36
N TYR A 49 1.85 -9.19 6.30
CA TYR A 49 2.25 -9.24 7.69
C TYR A 49 2.83 -10.62 8.03
N PRO A 50 4.03 -10.71 8.64
CA PRO A 50 4.60 -11.99 9.04
C PRO A 50 3.80 -12.56 10.22
N HIS A 51 2.89 -13.50 9.93
CA HIS A 51 2.04 -14.13 10.94
C HIS A 51 2.79 -15.13 11.84
N ASP A 52 3.88 -15.72 11.34
CA ASP A 52 4.62 -16.77 12.04
C ASP A 52 6.05 -16.35 12.39
N ARG A 53 6.28 -16.03 13.67
CA ARG A 53 7.57 -15.58 14.24
C ARG A 53 8.59 -16.71 14.48
N VAL A 54 8.55 -17.80 13.70
CA VAL A 54 9.26 -19.04 14.04
C VAL A 54 10.79 -18.90 13.93
N ASN A 55 11.30 -17.99 13.09
CA ASN A 55 12.73 -17.77 12.94
C ASN A 55 13.05 -16.28 13.00
N LYS A 56 13.35 -15.77 14.22
CA LYS A 56 13.84 -14.40 14.44
C LYS A 56 15.33 -14.30 14.05
N THR A 57 15.66 -14.71 12.84
CA THR A 57 17.02 -14.64 12.32
C THR A 57 17.20 -13.35 11.51
N ARG A 58 18.46 -12.96 11.32
CA ARG A 58 18.79 -11.80 10.48
C ARG A 58 18.39 -12.06 9.02
N GLU A 59 18.47 -13.31 8.59
CA GLU A 59 18.14 -13.76 7.24
C GLU A 59 16.64 -13.64 6.99
N ALA A 60 15.79 -14.07 7.93
CA ALA A 60 14.34 -13.91 7.83
C ALA A 60 13.93 -12.43 7.82
N PHE A 61 14.64 -11.58 8.58
CA PHE A 61 14.45 -10.13 8.51
C PHE A 61 14.83 -9.57 7.13
N ALA A 62 15.99 -9.97 6.60
CA ALA A 62 16.45 -9.49 5.30
C ALA A 62 15.51 -9.92 4.16
N GLU A 63 15.06 -11.17 4.17
CA GLU A 63 14.11 -11.68 3.18
C GLU A 63 12.76 -10.94 3.22
N TYR A 64 12.27 -10.62 4.43
CA TYR A 64 11.07 -9.79 4.58
C TYR A 64 11.30 -8.35 4.10
N PHE A 65 12.44 -7.77 4.45
CA PHE A 65 12.79 -6.40 4.06
C PHE A 65 12.95 -6.25 2.55
N ASP A 66 13.55 -7.23 1.88
CA ASP A 66 13.72 -7.23 0.42
C ASP A 66 12.40 -7.30 -0.35
N GLN A 67 11.30 -7.71 0.30
CA GLN A 67 9.95 -7.73 -0.27
C GLN A 67 9.19 -6.41 -0.04
N ALA A 68 9.74 -5.48 0.76
CA ALA A 68 9.12 -4.21 1.04
C ALA A 68 8.95 -3.37 -0.24
N VAL A 69 7.83 -2.66 -0.33
CA VAL A 69 7.55 -1.76 -1.45
C VAL A 69 7.94 -0.35 -1.07
N ASP A 70 8.85 0.23 -1.84
CA ASP A 70 9.14 1.66 -1.82
C ASP A 70 8.10 2.39 -2.66
N LEU A 71 7.41 3.37 -2.08
CA LEU A 71 6.41 4.21 -2.74
C LEU A 71 7.01 5.53 -3.25
N GLY A 72 8.32 5.71 -3.14
CA GLY A 72 9.04 6.90 -3.57
C GLY A 72 8.80 8.10 -2.67
N ASP A 73 8.45 7.89 -1.40
CA ASP A 73 8.42 8.97 -0.43
C ASP A 73 9.85 9.41 -0.10
N THR A 74 10.05 10.71 0.04
CA THR A 74 11.35 11.28 0.36
C THR A 74 11.25 12.08 1.64
N ALA A 75 12.32 12.09 2.45
CA ALA A 75 12.35 12.78 3.74
C ALA A 75 12.36 14.32 3.66
N GLY A 76 12.25 14.90 2.45
CA GLY A 76 12.05 16.33 2.23
C GLY A 76 10.60 16.75 2.49
N GLY A 77 10.35 18.04 2.77
CA GLY A 77 9.06 18.56 3.26
C GLY A 77 7.81 17.89 2.69
N ALA A 78 6.89 17.47 3.56
CA ALA A 78 5.62 16.79 3.21
C ALA A 78 5.73 15.69 2.13
N GLY A 79 6.85 14.95 2.06
CA GLY A 79 7.08 13.92 1.03
C GLY A 79 7.53 14.52 -0.31
N ALA A 80 8.46 15.48 -0.28
CA ALA A 80 8.90 16.31 -1.42
C ALA A 80 7.85 17.26 -2.05
N GLY A 81 6.63 17.30 -1.52
CA GLY A 81 5.61 18.30 -1.86
C GLY A 81 5.33 18.37 -3.36
N ASP A 82 5.42 19.57 -3.92
CA ASP A 82 5.11 19.82 -5.34
C ASP A 82 6.03 19.03 -6.29
N ALA A 83 7.30 18.80 -5.94
CA ALA A 83 8.22 18.04 -6.78
C ALA A 83 7.77 16.57 -6.94
N TRP A 84 7.20 15.97 -5.88
CA TRP A 84 6.58 14.65 -5.96
C TRP A 84 5.34 14.68 -6.85
N ALA A 85 4.46 15.66 -6.65
CA ALA A 85 3.22 15.82 -7.42
C ALA A 85 3.50 16.05 -8.92
N HIS A 86 4.57 16.77 -9.24
CA HIS A 86 5.01 17.07 -10.61
C HIS A 86 5.92 16.01 -11.23
N ARG A 87 6.24 14.92 -10.51
CA ARG A 87 7.14 13.84 -10.97
C ARG A 87 8.55 14.33 -11.32
N GLU A 88 9.06 15.26 -10.54
CA GLU A 88 10.41 15.82 -10.67
C GLU A 88 11.43 15.07 -9.80
N LEU A 89 10.96 14.08 -9.03
CA LEU A 89 11.80 13.14 -8.30
C LEU A 89 12.24 12.03 -9.26
N GLY A 90 13.56 11.91 -9.46
CA GLY A 90 14.20 11.02 -10.43
C GLY A 90 14.06 9.54 -10.13
#